data_AF-A0AAU8PDZ2-F1
#
_entry.id   AF-A0AAU8PDZ2-F1
#
_cell.length_a   1.000
_cell.length_b   1.000
_cell.length_c   1.000
_cell.angle_alpha   90.00
_cell.angle_beta   90.00
_cell.angle_gamma   90.00
#
_symmetry.space_group_name_H-M   'P 1'
#
loop_
_entity.id
_entity.type
_entity.pdbx_description
1 polymer ?
#
loop_
_entity_poly.entity_id
_entity_poly.type
_entity_poly.pdbx_seq_one_letter_code
_entity_poly.pdbx_strand_id
1 'polypeptide(L)'
;MVMQLSPGERSILAYFPSSTRARRAMEELRSAGYGTVSLDRVSRFGVEDDAEINNPIAGRAETITGLTLFSAGTDSLSNSESRVLKAADPSVSGMAAHDYGTAGGRAFLVTVVTSEDKVQGAVDILEKHGAQV
;
A
#
# COMPACT_ATOMS: atom_id res chain seq x y z
N MET A 1 -14.69 -3.91 7.44
CA MET A 1 -15.90 -3.73 6.59
C MET A 1 -15.69 -4.59 5.35
N VAL A 2 -16.49 -5.62 5.12
CA VAL A 2 -16.37 -6.46 3.91
C VAL A 2 -17.02 -5.67 2.77
N MET A 3 -16.23 -5.37 1.73
CA MET A 3 -16.69 -4.58 0.60
C MET A 3 -17.44 -5.50 -0.37
N GLN A 4 -18.77 -5.35 -0.42
CA GLN A 4 -19.65 -6.10 -1.32
C GLN A 4 -19.95 -5.23 -2.54
N LEU A 5 -19.67 -5.74 -3.75
CA LEU A 5 -19.96 -5.04 -5.00
C LEU A 5 -21.46 -5.12 -5.31
N SER A 6 -22.03 -4.02 -5.79
CA SER A 6 -23.38 -4.01 -6.33
C SER A 6 -23.41 -4.70 -7.71
N PRO A 7 -24.55 -5.24 -8.15
CA PRO A 7 -24.68 -5.79 -9.50
C PRO A 7 -24.29 -4.78 -10.58
N GLY A 8 -23.35 -5.16 -11.46
CA GLY A 8 -22.83 -4.29 -12.53
C GLY A 8 -21.59 -3.46 -12.14
N GLU A 9 -21.18 -3.49 -10.87
CA GLU A 9 -19.90 -2.92 -10.45
C GLU A 9 -18.74 -3.89 -10.66
N ARG A 10 -17.57 -3.33 -10.94
CA ARG A 10 -16.30 -4.04 -11.10
C ARG A 10 -15.26 -3.42 -10.18
N SER A 11 -14.46 -4.27 -9.55
CA SER A 11 -13.27 -3.86 -8.82
C SER A 11 -12.03 -4.01 -9.68
N ILE A 12 -11.14 -3.03 -9.59
CA ILE A 12 -9.82 -3.03 -10.22
C ILE A 12 -8.80 -2.96 -9.09
N LEU A 13 -7.83 -3.87 -9.11
CA LEU A 13 -6.78 -3.99 -8.09
C LEU A 13 -5.44 -3.72 -8.76
N ALA A 14 -4.81 -2.60 -8.43
CA ALA A 14 -3.63 -2.13 -9.12
C ALA A 14 -2.45 -1.95 -8.17
N TYR A 15 -1.37 -2.69 -8.42
CA TYR A 15 -0.18 -2.66 -7.59
C TYR A 15 0.81 -1.59 -8.03
N PHE A 16 1.42 -0.93 -7.05
CA PHE A 16 2.48 0.06 -7.25
C PHE A 16 3.68 -0.22 -6.34
N PRO A 17 4.91 0.00 -6.83
CA PRO A 17 6.10 -0.01 -6.00
C PRO A 17 6.28 1.28 -5.17
N SER A 18 5.59 2.36 -5.54
CA SER A 18 5.80 3.71 -4.99
C SER A 18 4.49 4.34 -4.53
N SER A 19 4.46 4.79 -3.27
CA SER A 19 3.35 5.55 -2.71
C SER A 19 3.09 6.85 -3.45
N THR A 20 4.14 7.49 -3.98
CA THR A 20 4.00 8.76 -4.72
C THR A 20 3.27 8.53 -6.04
N ARG A 21 3.60 7.46 -6.77
CA ARG A 21 2.90 7.11 -8.01
C ARG A 21 1.45 6.68 -7.73
N ALA A 22 1.25 5.85 -6.70
CA ALA A 22 -0.07 5.40 -6.30
C ALA A 22 -1.00 6.56 -5.89
N ARG A 23 -0.49 7.54 -5.13
CA ARG A 23 -1.24 8.74 -4.75
C ARG A 23 -1.61 9.61 -5.95
N ARG A 24 -0.69 9.83 -6.89
CA ARG A 24 -0.97 10.58 -8.12
C ARG A 24 -2.04 9.89 -8.98
N ALA A 25 -1.99 8.56 -9.09
CA ALA A 25 -3.03 7.79 -9.77
C ALA A 25 -4.39 7.95 -9.07
N MET A 26 -4.44 7.85 -7.75
CA MET A 26 -5.66 8.06 -6.97
C MET A 26 -6.22 9.48 -7.14
N GLU A 27 -5.37 10.51 -7.15
CA GLU A 27 -5.77 11.90 -7.37
C GLU A 27 -6.36 12.10 -8.78
N GLU A 28 -5.73 11.53 -9.81
CA GLU A 28 -6.23 11.58 -11.19
C GLU A 28 -7.56 10.82 -11.33
N LEU A 29 -7.69 9.64 -10.73
CA LEU A 29 -8.95 8.88 -10.69
C LEU A 29 -10.07 9.67 -10.00
N ARG A 30 -9.81 10.27 -8.84
CA ARG A 30 -10.81 11.10 -8.15
C ARG A 30 -11.22 12.29 -9.00
N SER A 31 -10.27 12.95 -9.67
CA SER A 31 -10.52 14.08 -10.57
C SER A 31 -11.31 13.67 -11.82
N ALA A 32 -11.14 12.44 -12.30
CA ALA A 32 -11.89 11.86 -13.42
C ALA A 32 -13.30 11.36 -13.02
N GLY A 33 -13.68 11.46 -11.75
CA GLY A 33 -15.02 11.14 -11.26
C GLY A 33 -15.19 9.72 -10.69
N TYR A 34 -14.10 9.01 -10.38
CA TYR A 34 -14.17 7.74 -9.65
C TYR A 34 -14.37 8.01 -8.15
N GLY A 35 -15.54 7.65 -7.63
CA GLY A 35 -15.92 7.92 -6.23
C GLY A 35 -15.34 6.94 -5.21
N THR A 36 -15.19 5.67 -5.60
CA THR A 36 -14.75 4.59 -4.70
C THR A 36 -13.32 4.22 -5.04
N VAL A 37 -12.36 4.92 -4.43
CA VAL A 37 -10.92 4.65 -4.56
C VAL A 37 -10.28 4.54 -3.19
N SER A 38 -9.55 3.44 -2.93
CA SER A 38 -8.70 3.26 -1.75
C SER A 38 -7.23 3.10 -2.13
N LEU A 39 -6.35 3.45 -1.21
CA LEU A 39 -4.91 3.19 -1.29
C LEU A 39 -4.50 2.46 -0.02
N ASP A 40 -4.10 1.21 -0.20
CA ASP A 40 -3.75 0.30 0.87
C ASP A 40 -2.27 -0.08 0.77
N ARG A 41 -1.64 -0.34 1.92
CA ARG A 41 -0.27 -0.86 1.95
C ARG A 41 -0.30 -2.37 2.05
N VAL A 42 0.44 -3.03 1.16
CA VAL A 42 0.57 -4.49 1.17
C VAL A 42 1.72 -4.88 2.07
N SER A 43 1.41 -5.57 3.16
CA SER A 43 2.38 -6.04 4.14
C SER A 43 2.04 -7.48 4.54
N ARG A 44 3.08 -8.30 4.72
CA ARG A 44 2.93 -9.66 5.28
C ARG A 44 2.58 -9.66 6.77
N PHE A 45 2.80 -8.53 7.45
CA PHE A 45 2.61 -8.40 8.89
C PHE A 45 1.26 -7.78 9.26
N GLY A 46 0.37 -7.55 8.28
CA GLY A 46 -0.94 -6.94 8.47
C GLY A 46 -0.99 -5.44 8.15
N VAL A 47 -2.20 -4.88 8.29
CA VAL A 47 -2.57 -3.48 7.97
C VAL A 47 -2.39 -2.51 9.13
N GLU A 48 -2.22 -3.01 10.36
CA GLU A 48 -2.00 -2.15 11.53
C GLU A 48 -0.51 -2.03 11.79
N ASP A 49 0.01 -0.82 11.56
CA ASP A 49 1.01 -0.14 12.37
C ASP A 49 0.94 1.36 11.99
N ASP A 50 0.10 2.08 12.75
CA ASP A 50 -0.13 3.54 12.88
C ASP A 50 -0.02 4.47 11.64
N ALA A 51 -1.15 5.06 11.24
CA ALA A 51 -1.27 5.96 10.09
C ALA A 51 -0.91 7.43 10.38
N GLU A 52 -0.76 7.85 11.64
CA GLU A 52 -0.70 9.28 11.94
C GLU A 52 0.72 9.88 11.97
N ILE A 53 1.77 9.10 12.20
CA ILE A 53 3.13 9.68 12.36
C ILE A 53 4.20 8.87 11.61
N ASN A 54 4.44 9.27 10.37
CA ASN A 54 5.54 8.79 9.53
C ASN A 54 6.59 9.90 9.40
N ASN A 55 7.63 9.89 10.24
CA ASN A 55 8.75 10.81 10.07
C ASN A 55 10.11 10.19 10.42
N PRO A 56 10.68 9.37 9.52
CA PRO A 56 12.03 8.83 9.68
C PRO A 56 13.10 9.93 9.66
N ILE A 57 12.84 11.08 9.01
CA ILE A 57 13.79 12.21 8.94
C ILE A 57 13.93 12.90 10.32
N ALA A 58 12.86 12.93 11.12
CA ALA A 58 12.88 13.49 12.48
C ALA A 58 13.51 12.55 13.52
N GLY A 59 14.22 11.49 13.09
CA GLY A 59 14.88 10.54 13.99
C GLY A 59 13.92 9.62 14.74
N ARG A 60 12.64 9.57 14.36
CA ARG A 60 11.62 8.77 15.06
C ARG A 60 11.61 7.31 14.67
N ALA A 61 12.35 6.90 13.63
CA ALA A 61 12.45 5.52 13.16
C ALA A 61 13.79 4.90 13.57
N GLU A 62 13.97 4.66 14.87
CA GLU A 62 15.25 4.22 15.47
C GLU A 62 15.68 2.80 15.07
N THR A 63 14.81 2.03 14.43
CA THR A 63 15.02 0.60 14.17
C THR A 63 14.74 0.26 12.72
N ILE A 64 15.34 -0.83 12.21
CA ILE A 64 15.13 -1.26 10.82
C ILE A 64 13.66 -1.52 10.51
N THR A 65 12.92 -2.14 11.45
CA THR A 65 11.47 -2.33 11.35
C THR A 65 10.72 -1.00 11.39
N GLY A 66 11.22 -0.02 12.14
CA GLY A 66 10.71 1.35 12.07
C GLY A 66 10.95 2.02 10.72
N LEU A 67 12.04 1.72 10.00
CA LEU A 67 12.29 2.31 8.68
C LEU A 67 11.53 1.61 7.56
N THR A 68 11.33 0.30 7.65
CA THR A 68 10.80 -0.51 6.54
C THR A 68 9.37 -0.98 6.76
N LEU A 69 8.89 -1.08 8.00
CA LEU A 69 7.54 -1.54 8.33
C LEU A 69 6.67 -0.46 8.97
N PHE A 70 7.13 0.24 10.01
CA PHE A 70 6.23 1.05 10.85
C PHE A 70 6.36 2.55 10.63
N SER A 71 7.42 3.00 9.95
CA SER A 71 7.78 4.43 9.84
C SER A 71 8.03 5.17 11.17
N ALA A 72 8.07 4.42 12.29
CA ALA A 72 8.32 4.88 13.66
C ALA A 72 9.02 3.79 14.49
N GLY A 73 9.72 4.17 15.55
CA GLY A 73 10.52 3.30 16.41
C GLY A 73 9.67 2.35 17.26
N THR A 74 8.41 2.73 17.49
CA THR A 74 7.42 1.98 18.27
C THR A 74 6.03 2.21 17.67
N ASP A 75 5.27 1.16 17.39
CA ASP A 75 3.82 1.24 17.59
C ASP A 75 3.56 1.09 19.09
N SER A 76 2.68 1.93 19.63
CA SER A 76 2.15 1.86 21.00
C SER A 76 1.61 0.47 21.41
N LEU A 77 1.34 -0.40 20.43
CA LEU A 77 0.77 -1.74 20.62
C LEU A 77 1.78 -2.89 20.45
N SER A 78 3.05 -2.62 20.09
CA SER A 78 4.02 -3.69 19.73
C SER A 78 5.04 -3.99 20.84
N ASN A 79 5.02 -5.23 21.36
CA ASN A 79 6.07 -5.74 22.26
C ASN A 79 7.44 -5.78 21.55
N SER A 80 8.48 -5.26 22.19
CA SER A 80 9.87 -5.19 21.68
C SER A 80 10.40 -6.52 21.13
N GLU A 81 9.95 -7.65 21.67
CA GLU A 81 10.37 -9.00 21.26
C GLU A 81 9.89 -9.36 19.84
N SER A 82 8.63 -9.04 19.52
CA SER A 82 8.05 -9.30 18.19
C SER A 82 8.80 -8.55 17.09
N ARG A 83 9.38 -7.38 17.43
CA ARG A 83 10.16 -6.56 16.50
C ARG A 83 11.50 -7.20 16.14
N VAL A 84 12.14 -7.91 17.07
CA VAL A 84 13.39 -8.64 16.78
C VAL A 84 13.12 -9.75 15.76
N LEU A 85 12.02 -10.49 15.95
CA LEU A 85 11.60 -11.53 15.00
C LEU A 85 11.22 -10.94 13.64
N LYS A 86 10.44 -9.84 13.61
CA LYS A 86 10.13 -9.12 12.36
C LYS A 86 11.40 -8.60 11.69
N ALA A 87 12.39 -8.11 12.43
CA ALA A 87 13.65 -7.59 11.89
C ALA A 87 14.52 -8.65 11.20
N ALA A 88 14.41 -9.91 11.62
CA ALA A 88 15.12 -11.02 11.00
C ALA A 88 14.52 -11.46 9.66
N ASP A 89 13.31 -10.98 9.32
CA ASP A 89 12.66 -11.31 8.06
C ASP A 89 13.33 -10.56 6.88
N PRO A 90 13.77 -11.26 5.81
CA PRO A 90 14.44 -10.64 4.66
C PRO A 90 13.68 -9.52 3.96
N SER A 91 12.35 -9.45 4.08
CA SER A 91 11.55 -8.33 3.56
C SER A 91 11.81 -7.01 4.29
N VAL A 92 12.41 -7.06 5.47
CA VAL A 92 12.73 -5.91 6.34
C VAL A 92 14.15 -5.39 6.08
N SER A 93 14.89 -6.02 5.18
CA SER A 93 16.28 -5.65 4.83
C SER A 93 16.42 -4.30 4.08
N GLY A 94 15.30 -3.68 3.66
CA GLY A 94 15.31 -2.50 2.79
C GLY A 94 15.62 -2.80 1.32
N MET A 95 16.17 -3.98 1.03
CA MET A 95 16.26 -4.54 -0.31
C MET A 95 15.07 -5.45 -0.51
N ALA A 96 14.03 -4.95 -1.19
CA ALA A 96 12.83 -5.73 -1.44
C ALA A 96 13.18 -6.95 -2.31
N ALA A 97 13.27 -8.12 -1.69
CA ALA A 97 13.43 -9.38 -2.40
C ALA A 97 12.18 -9.60 -3.26
N HIS A 98 12.37 -9.82 -4.56
CA HIS A 98 11.28 -10.16 -5.46
C HIS A 98 10.76 -11.56 -5.10
N ASP A 99 9.45 -11.74 -5.17
CA ASP A 99 8.76 -13.02 -4.95
C ASP A 99 9.01 -13.70 -3.59
N TYR A 100 9.52 -12.97 -2.59
CA TYR A 100 9.80 -13.52 -1.25
C TYR A 100 8.54 -13.74 -0.39
N GLY A 101 7.34 -13.65 -0.96
CA GLY A 101 6.06 -13.57 -0.23
C GLY A 101 5.79 -12.19 0.37
N THR A 102 6.48 -11.16 -0.13
CA THR A 102 6.27 -9.74 0.18
C THR A 102 6.22 -8.95 -1.11
N ALA A 103 5.73 -7.73 -0.98
CA ALA A 103 5.49 -6.79 -2.03
C ALA A 103 6.77 -6.22 -2.68
N GLY A 104 7.70 -7.07 -3.09
CA GLY A 104 8.75 -6.69 -4.05
C GLY A 104 8.09 -6.14 -5.31
N GLY A 105 8.16 -4.83 -5.50
CA GLY A 105 7.49 -4.13 -6.60
C GLY A 105 5.99 -3.86 -6.44
N ARG A 106 5.33 -4.35 -5.37
CA ARG A 106 3.86 -4.32 -5.19
C ARG A 106 3.40 -3.71 -3.86
N ALA A 107 4.20 -2.80 -3.29
CA ALA A 107 4.08 -2.31 -1.91
C ALA A 107 2.78 -1.58 -1.60
N PHE A 108 2.12 -1.06 -2.63
CA PHE A 108 0.89 -0.31 -2.52
C PHE A 108 -0.16 -0.91 -3.45
N LEU A 109 -1.40 -0.96 -3.00
CA LEU A 109 -2.54 -1.43 -3.75
C LEU A 109 -3.54 -0.29 -3.87
N VAL A 110 -3.84 0.12 -5.10
CA VAL A 110 -4.96 1.00 -5.39
C VAL A 110 -6.15 0.14 -5.76
N THR A 111 -7.25 0.28 -5.03
CA THR A 111 -8.52 -0.37 -5.35
C THR A 111 -9.48 0.66 -5.90
N VAL A 112 -10.02 0.41 -7.09
CA VAL A 112 -11.07 1.23 -7.71
C VAL A 112 -12.32 0.38 -7.87
N VAL A 113 -13.47 0.91 -7.47
CA VAL A 113 -14.77 0.33 -7.84
C VAL A 113 -15.51 1.27 -8.75
N THR A 114 -15.97 0.72 -9.86
CA THR A 114 -16.64 1.47 -10.91
C THR A 114 -17.61 0.59 -11.69
N SER A 115 -18.49 1.21 -12.47
CA SER A 115 -19.32 0.52 -13.45
C SER A 115 -18.49 -0.04 -14.61
N GLU A 116 -18.99 -1.10 -15.25
CA GLU A 116 -18.29 -1.83 -16.32
C GLU A 116 -17.84 -0.93 -17.50
N ASP A 117 -18.62 0.08 -17.86
CA ASP A 117 -18.34 1.05 -18.93
C ASP A 117 -17.10 1.92 -18.65
N LYS A 118 -16.71 2.07 -17.40
CA LYS A 118 -15.60 2.93 -16.97
C LYS A 118 -14.34 2.16 -16.58
N VAL A 119 -14.36 0.82 -16.72
CA VAL A 119 -13.23 -0.03 -16.35
C VAL A 119 -11.99 0.32 -17.15
N GLN A 120 -12.09 0.39 -18.48
CA GLN A 120 -10.93 0.65 -19.33
C GLN A 120 -10.27 2.01 -19.01
N GLY A 121 -11.07 3.07 -18.84
CA GLY A 121 -10.54 4.38 -18.48
C GLY A 121 -9.80 4.40 -17.15
N ALA A 122 -10.23 3.59 -16.17
CA ALA A 122 -9.53 3.48 -14.90
C ALA A 122 -8.21 2.72 -15.08
N VAL A 123 -8.22 1.62 -15.85
CA VAL A 123 -7.01 0.86 -16.18
C VAL A 123 -5.98 1.74 -16.87
N ASP A 124 -6.39 2.52 -17.87
CA ASP A 124 -5.49 3.41 -18.62
C ASP A 124 -4.82 4.45 -17.70
N ILE A 125 -5.58 5.04 -16.76
CA ILE A 125 -5.02 5.97 -15.76
C ILE A 125 -4.03 5.25 -14.85
N LEU A 126 -4.37 4.05 -14.36
CA LEU A 126 -3.52 3.27 -13.47
C LEU A 126 -2.20 2.89 -14.16
N GLU A 127 -2.26 2.34 -15.36
CA GLU A 127 -1.09 1.94 -16.16
C GLU A 127 -0.22 3.14 -16.55
N LYS A 128 -0.82 4.30 -16.89
CA LYS A 128 -0.10 5.56 -17.14
C LYS A 128 0.78 5.97 -15.95
N HIS A 129 0.36 5.70 -14.73
CA HIS A 129 1.16 5.95 -13.51
C HIS A 129 2.11 4.79 -13.15
N GLY A 130 2.16 3.75 -13.97
CA GLY A 130 3.05 2.60 -13.83
C GLY A 130 2.52 1.52 -12.89
N ALA A 131 1.20 1.37 -12.81
CA ALA A 131 0.58 0.26 -12.10
C ALA A 131 0.81 -1.08 -12.80
N GLN A 132 0.79 -2.15 -12.02
CA GLN A 132 0.47 -3.49 -12.50
C GLN A 132 -0.96 -3.82 -12.10
N VAL A 133 -1.87 -3.86 -13.08
CA VAL A 133 -3.31 -4.14 -12.91
C VAL A 133 -3.59 -5.63 -13.00
#